data_AF-A0A523X8B5-F1
#
_entry.id   AF-A0A523X8B5-F1
#
_cell.length_a   1.000
_cell.length_b   1.000
_cell.length_c   1.000
_cell.angle_alpha   90.00
_cell.angle_beta   90.00
_cell.angle_gamma   90.00
#
_symmetry.space_group_name_H-M   'P 1'
#
loop_
_entity.id
_entity.type
_entity.pdbx_description
1 polymer ?
#
loop_
_entity_poly.entity_id
_entity_poly.type
_entity_poly.pdbx_seq_one_letter_code
_entity_poly.pdbx_strand_id
1 'polypeptide(L)'
;KAQGSEFELIILVLPNPCRLLSRELIYTALTRQRRRVVVLHQGDQSDLKKFASDNRSETAIRLTNLFEAPEPVEIDGRFFEDRLINQTRRGELVRSKSEVIIADRLTDLGVEYTYEKDLTIDKVTKFPDFTIEDEETGQIFYWEHCGMLQDPEYRSRWERKLKWYRENGILPYQEGGGPDGTLIITIDNELGGISSQEIERTIKEVVLI
;
A
#
# COMPACT_ATOMS: atom_id res chain seq x y z
N LYS A 1 0.77 0.16 29.75
CA LYS A 1 0.04 0.58 30.98
C LYS A 1 -1.30 1.29 30.73
N ALA A 2 -1.61 1.82 29.55
CA ALA A 2 -2.90 2.47 29.28
C ALA A 2 -4.01 1.52 28.75
N GLN A 3 -3.84 0.19 28.89
CA GLN A 3 -4.74 -0.78 28.26
C GLN A 3 -6.07 -0.86 28.99
N GLY A 4 -7.16 -0.55 28.28
CA GLY A 4 -8.51 -0.43 28.85
C GLY A 4 -8.90 1.00 29.28
N SER A 5 -8.06 2.01 29.01
CA SER A 5 -8.38 3.42 29.31
C SER A 5 -8.53 4.24 28.03
N GLU A 6 -9.53 5.11 28.01
CA GLU A 6 -9.79 6.08 26.93
C GLU A 6 -9.50 7.49 27.42
N PHE A 7 -8.97 8.35 26.54
CA PHE A 7 -8.60 9.73 26.87
C PHE A 7 -9.16 10.71 25.84
N GLU A 8 -9.55 11.91 26.26
CA GLU A 8 -10.01 12.97 25.34
C GLU A 8 -8.91 13.40 24.36
N LEU A 9 -7.69 13.56 24.87
CA LEU A 9 -6.49 13.93 24.13
C LEU A 9 -5.37 12.93 24.41
N ILE A 10 -4.76 12.41 23.35
CA ILE A 10 -3.53 11.60 23.43
C ILE A 10 -2.39 12.36 22.76
N ILE A 11 -1.25 12.41 23.44
CA ILE A 11 0.02 12.87 22.88
C ILE A 11 0.92 11.65 22.72
N LEU A 12 1.16 11.24 21.48
CA LEU A 12 2.04 10.12 21.14
C LEU A 12 3.43 10.66 20.78
N VAL A 13 4.46 10.22 21.51
CA VAL A 13 5.85 10.65 21.30
C VAL A 13 6.66 9.50 20.68
N LEU A 14 7.18 9.71 19.47
CA LEU A 14 7.91 8.74 18.66
C LEU A 14 9.36 9.23 18.45
N PRO A 15 10.30 8.88 19.35
CA PRO A 15 11.72 9.22 19.17
C PRO A 15 12.35 8.41 18.02
N ASN A 16 13.50 8.84 17.51
CA ASN A 16 14.28 8.05 16.55
C ASN A 16 15.70 7.83 17.08
N PRO A 17 16.11 6.59 17.41
CA PRO A 17 15.39 5.32 17.17
C PRO A 17 14.33 4.99 18.24
N CYS A 18 13.17 4.45 17.83
CA CYS A 18 12.17 3.85 18.72
C CYS A 18 12.12 2.33 18.53
N ARG A 19 12.82 1.58 19.39
CA ARG A 19 12.94 0.11 19.26
C ARG A 19 11.62 -0.64 19.50
N LEU A 20 10.70 -0.06 20.25
CA LEU A 20 9.41 -0.66 20.61
C LEU A 20 8.29 -0.27 19.63
N LEU A 21 8.59 0.48 18.59
CA LEU A 21 7.58 0.95 17.65
C LEU A 21 7.12 -0.22 16.76
N SER A 22 5.83 -0.51 16.81
CA SER A 22 5.15 -1.50 15.97
C SER A 22 3.82 -0.97 15.46
N ARG A 23 3.24 -1.65 14.47
CA ARG A 23 1.91 -1.32 13.94
C ARG A 23 0.85 -1.32 15.04
N GLU A 24 0.87 -2.33 15.91
CA GLU A 24 -0.09 -2.50 17.01
C GLU A 24 0.05 -1.42 18.08
N LEU A 25 1.28 -0.96 18.36
CA LEU A 25 1.50 0.14 19.30
C LEU A 25 0.94 1.45 18.75
N ILE A 26 1.15 1.72 17.45
CA ILE A 26 0.58 2.88 16.77
C ILE A 26 -0.95 2.78 16.74
N TYR A 27 -1.50 1.65 16.29
CA TYR A 27 -2.94 1.41 16.25
C TYR A 27 -3.59 1.62 17.63
N THR A 28 -2.97 1.08 18.68
CA THR A 28 -3.45 1.24 20.05
C THR A 28 -3.41 2.70 20.52
N ALA A 29 -2.38 3.45 20.14
CA ALA A 29 -2.29 4.87 20.47
C ALA A 29 -3.30 5.72 19.69
N LEU A 30 -3.62 5.33 18.44
CA LEU A 30 -4.58 5.97 17.54
C LEU A 30 -6.03 5.54 17.74
N THR A 31 -6.33 4.59 18.61
CA THR A 31 -7.72 4.15 18.87
C THR A 31 -8.17 4.43 20.29
N ARG A 32 -7.27 4.92 21.16
CA ARG A 32 -7.59 5.25 22.55
C ARG A 32 -8.05 6.70 22.76
N GLN A 33 -7.95 7.55 21.75
CA GLN A 33 -8.42 8.93 21.84
C GLN A 33 -9.91 9.01 21.52
N ARG A 34 -10.63 9.79 22.33
CA ARG A 34 -12.05 10.12 22.07
C ARG A 34 -12.20 11.30 21.12
N ARG A 35 -11.30 12.29 21.20
CA ARG A 35 -11.45 13.53 20.44
C ARG A 35 -10.25 13.88 19.57
N ARG A 36 -9.03 13.76 20.10
CA ARG A 36 -7.83 14.20 19.37
C ARG A 36 -6.59 13.38 19.70
N VAL A 37 -5.80 13.13 18.67
CA VAL A 37 -4.42 12.66 18.80
C VAL A 37 -3.47 13.75 18.32
N VAL A 38 -2.35 13.90 19.02
CA VAL A 38 -1.20 14.70 18.59
C VAL A 38 0.00 13.77 18.52
N VAL A 39 0.58 13.62 17.34
CA VAL A 39 1.78 12.80 17.12
C VAL A 39 3.01 13.71 17.06
N LEU A 40 3.92 13.52 18.01
CA LEU A 40 5.23 14.15 18.03
C LEU A 40 6.24 13.10 17.59
N HIS A 41 6.85 13.28 16.42
CA HIS A 41 7.80 12.33 15.86
C HIS A 41 9.15 13.01 15.58
N GLN A 42 10.22 12.23 15.67
CA GLN A 42 11.57 12.65 15.34
C GLN A 42 12.02 11.91 14.06
N GLY A 43 12.40 12.64 13.02
CA GLY A 43 12.78 12.06 11.72
C GLY A 43 11.79 12.37 10.61
N ASP A 44 11.90 11.66 9.49
CA ASP A 44 11.03 11.87 8.34
C ASP A 44 9.66 11.20 8.55
N GLN A 45 8.58 11.81 8.07
CA GLN A 45 7.23 11.25 8.21
C GLN A 45 7.02 10.00 7.34
N SER A 46 7.74 9.90 6.22
CA SER A 46 7.72 8.71 5.36
C SER A 46 8.18 7.45 6.10
N ASP A 47 9.06 7.59 7.09
CA ASP A 47 9.47 6.47 7.95
C ASP A 47 8.32 5.89 8.74
N LEU A 48 7.26 6.64 9.02
CA LEU A 48 6.09 6.11 9.73
C LEU A 48 5.20 5.27 8.81
N LYS A 49 5.25 5.50 7.48
CA LYS A 49 4.46 4.73 6.50
C LYS A 49 4.83 3.25 6.50
N LYS A 50 6.10 2.92 6.78
CA LYS A 50 6.55 1.52 6.88
C LYS A 50 5.90 0.72 8.00
N PHE A 51 5.22 1.36 8.96
CA PHE A 51 4.46 0.66 10.00
C PHE A 51 3.00 0.40 9.61
N ALA A 52 2.57 0.89 8.44
CA ALA A 52 1.26 0.54 7.87
C ALA A 52 1.29 -0.81 7.14
N SER A 53 2.46 -1.29 6.71
CA SER A 53 2.62 -2.58 6.03
C SER A 53 2.55 -3.77 6.99
N ASP A 54 2.07 -4.90 6.47
CA ASP A 54 1.88 -6.15 7.23
C ASP A 54 3.20 -6.70 7.81
N ASN A 55 4.34 -6.44 7.15
CA ASN A 55 5.68 -6.83 7.60
C ASN A 55 6.14 -6.21 8.96
N ARG A 56 5.40 -5.22 9.49
CA ARG A 56 5.65 -4.59 10.80
C ARG A 56 4.58 -4.93 11.85
N SER A 57 3.70 -5.89 11.56
CA SER A 57 2.79 -6.44 12.55
C SER A 57 3.55 -7.37 13.51
N GLU A 58 3.58 -7.01 14.79
CA GLU A 58 4.06 -7.90 15.86
C GLU A 58 3.15 -9.12 16.02
N THR A 59 1.89 -9.03 15.57
CA THR A 59 0.95 -10.15 15.58
C THR A 59 1.28 -11.16 14.48
N ALA A 60 1.60 -10.71 13.27
CA ALA A 60 1.95 -11.58 12.14
C ALA A 60 3.24 -12.40 12.36
N ILE A 61 4.10 -11.97 13.29
CA ILE A 61 5.35 -12.66 13.69
C ILE A 61 5.08 -13.74 14.77
N ARG A 62 3.90 -13.74 15.42
CA ARG A 62 3.59 -14.73 16.45
C ARG A 62 3.28 -16.07 15.79
N LEU A 63 4.23 -16.99 15.87
CA LEU A 63 4.03 -18.40 15.52
C LEU A 63 3.21 -19.12 16.59
N THR A 64 2.00 -18.65 16.85
CA THR A 64 1.11 -19.21 17.88
C THR A 64 -0.25 -19.49 17.27
N ASN A 65 -0.46 -20.74 16.86
CA ASN A 65 -1.77 -21.21 16.43
C ASN A 65 -2.42 -22.05 17.54
N LEU A 66 -3.67 -21.72 17.88
CA LEU A 66 -4.40 -22.37 18.97
C LEU A 66 -4.91 -23.75 18.58
N PHE A 67 -5.08 -24.01 17.27
CA PHE A 67 -5.76 -25.19 16.75
C PHE A 67 -4.91 -26.03 15.78
N GLU A 68 -3.87 -25.46 15.17
CA GLU A 68 -3.02 -26.13 14.17
C GLU A 68 -1.55 -25.74 14.40
N ALA A 69 -0.61 -26.45 13.78
CA ALA A 69 0.79 -26.02 13.81
C ALA A 69 0.97 -24.81 12.88
N PRO A 70 1.72 -23.76 13.28
CA PRO A 70 2.06 -22.68 12.38
C PRO A 70 3.06 -23.16 11.32
N GLU A 71 2.91 -22.66 10.09
CA GLU A 71 3.88 -22.84 9.00
C GLU A 71 4.65 -21.52 8.84
N PRO A 72 5.86 -21.40 9.43
CA PRO A 72 6.63 -20.17 9.39
C PRO A 72 7.25 -19.94 8.01
N VAL A 73 7.09 -18.73 7.47
CA VAL A 73 7.79 -18.26 6.26
C VAL A 73 8.83 -17.22 6.68
N GLU A 74 10.09 -17.43 6.27
CA GLU A 74 11.19 -16.48 6.51
C GLU A 74 11.23 -15.41 5.42
N ILE A 75 11.15 -14.14 5.82
CA ILE A 75 11.19 -12.99 4.92
C ILE A 75 12.02 -11.89 5.59
N ASP A 76 13.09 -11.44 4.91
CA ASP A 76 14.02 -10.41 5.42
C ASP A 76 14.53 -10.69 6.85
N GLY A 77 14.82 -11.97 7.14
CA GLY A 77 15.31 -12.42 8.45
C GLY A 77 14.26 -12.40 9.57
N ARG A 78 12.97 -12.33 9.23
CA ARG A 78 11.84 -12.43 10.16
C ARG A 78 10.92 -13.58 9.76
N PHE A 79 10.39 -14.29 10.75
CA PHE A 79 9.43 -15.37 10.54
C PHE A 79 8.02 -14.83 10.69
N PHE A 80 7.18 -15.09 9.70
CA PHE A 80 5.77 -14.73 9.71
C PHE A 80 4.90 -15.97 9.53
N GLU A 81 3.65 -15.91 9.97
CA GLU A 81 2.67 -16.94 9.67
C GLU A 81 2.11 -16.77 8.24
N ASP A 82 2.23 -17.83 7.42
CA ASP A 82 1.83 -17.87 6.00
C ASP A 82 0.42 -17.26 5.72
N ARG A 83 -0.54 -17.53 6.61
CA ARG A 83 -1.94 -17.12 6.45
C ARG A 83 -2.21 -15.63 6.67
N LEU A 84 -1.25 -14.87 7.21
CA LEU A 84 -1.42 -13.46 7.58
C LEU A 84 -0.74 -12.50 6.61
N ILE A 85 -0.15 -13.02 5.52
CA ILE A 85 0.56 -12.20 4.55
C ILE A 85 -0.01 -12.40 3.16
N ASN A 86 -0.15 -11.30 2.42
CA ASN A 86 -0.43 -11.38 0.99
C ASN A 86 0.91 -11.45 0.25
N GLN A 87 1.21 -12.59 -0.37
CA GLN A 87 2.44 -12.82 -1.13
C GLN A 87 2.14 -13.05 -2.61
N THR A 88 2.90 -12.40 -3.49
CA THR A 88 2.82 -12.59 -4.94
C THR A 88 3.58 -13.85 -5.38
N ARG A 89 3.36 -14.33 -6.61
CA ARG A 89 4.13 -15.43 -7.21
C ARG A 89 5.63 -15.13 -7.35
N ARG A 90 6.00 -13.85 -7.43
CA ARG A 90 7.40 -13.39 -7.40
C ARG A 90 7.99 -13.38 -5.98
N GLY A 91 7.17 -13.64 -4.95
CA GLY A 91 7.56 -13.66 -3.55
C GLY A 91 7.46 -12.30 -2.84
N GLU A 92 6.94 -11.26 -3.53
CA GLU A 92 6.78 -9.92 -2.95
C GLU A 92 5.64 -9.89 -1.94
N LEU A 93 5.80 -9.08 -0.90
CA LEU A 93 4.74 -8.86 0.08
C LEU A 93 3.94 -7.62 -0.28
N VAL A 94 2.63 -7.77 -0.39
CA VAL A 94 1.71 -6.70 -0.79
C VAL A 94 0.67 -6.43 0.29
N ARG A 95 0.03 -5.25 0.22
CA ARG A 95 -0.87 -4.75 1.27
C ARG A 95 -2.29 -5.26 1.14
N SER A 96 -2.66 -5.79 -0.03
CA SER A 96 -4.01 -6.28 -0.29
C SER A 96 -4.03 -7.52 -1.17
N LYS A 97 -5.11 -8.30 -1.07
CA LYS A 97 -5.36 -9.45 -1.96
C LYS A 97 -5.51 -9.02 -3.42
N SER A 98 -6.06 -7.83 -3.64
CA SER A 98 -6.17 -7.23 -4.98
C SER A 98 -4.79 -6.98 -5.60
N GLU A 99 -3.82 -6.49 -4.82
CA GLU A 99 -2.44 -6.33 -5.27
C GLU A 99 -1.79 -7.67 -5.64
N VAL A 100 -2.07 -8.77 -4.92
CA VAL A 100 -1.60 -10.11 -5.32
C VAL A 100 -2.10 -10.48 -6.71
N ILE A 101 -3.40 -10.27 -6.96
CA ILE A 101 -4.01 -10.58 -8.25
C ILE A 101 -3.40 -9.75 -9.37
N ILE A 102 -3.15 -8.45 -9.14
CA ILE A 102 -2.54 -7.57 -10.14
C ILE A 102 -1.10 -7.99 -10.42
N ALA A 103 -0.29 -8.15 -9.37
CA ALA A 103 1.11 -8.59 -9.45
C ALA A 103 1.26 -9.92 -10.20
N ASP A 104 0.43 -10.91 -9.85
CA ASP A 104 0.46 -12.23 -10.48
C ASP A 104 0.06 -12.15 -11.96
N ARG A 105 -0.91 -11.29 -12.31
CA ARG A 105 -1.31 -11.10 -13.71
C ARG A 105 -0.29 -10.36 -14.55
N LEU A 106 0.38 -9.35 -13.98
CA LEU A 106 1.50 -8.70 -14.64
C LEU A 106 2.62 -9.72 -14.91
N THR A 107 2.93 -10.56 -13.91
CA THR A 107 3.92 -11.64 -14.04
C THR A 107 3.52 -12.68 -15.09
N ASP A 108 2.27 -13.17 -15.07
CA ASP A 108 1.77 -14.18 -16.00
C ASP A 108 1.79 -13.67 -17.47
N LEU A 109 1.67 -12.36 -17.68
CA LEU A 109 1.73 -11.71 -18.99
C LEU A 109 3.14 -11.26 -19.39
N GLY A 110 4.15 -11.51 -18.56
CA GLY A 110 5.53 -11.12 -18.83
C GLY A 110 5.79 -9.62 -18.76
N VAL A 111 4.93 -8.87 -18.04
CA VAL A 111 5.12 -7.43 -17.81
C VAL A 111 6.00 -7.24 -16.59
N GLU A 112 7.16 -6.63 -16.80
CA GLU A 112 8.05 -6.23 -15.71
C GLU A 112 7.45 -5.04 -14.94
N TYR A 113 7.43 -5.14 -13.62
CA TYR A 113 6.91 -4.10 -12.74
C TYR A 113 7.73 -3.99 -11.47
N THR A 114 7.66 -2.81 -10.85
CA THR A 114 8.19 -2.52 -9.52
C THR A 114 7.03 -2.18 -8.58
N TYR A 115 6.89 -2.93 -7.48
CA TYR A 115 5.92 -2.66 -6.42
C TYR A 115 6.37 -1.47 -5.54
N GLU A 116 5.46 -0.55 -5.23
CA GLU A 116 5.69 0.64 -4.38
C GLU A 116 6.96 1.44 -4.69
N LYS A 117 7.32 1.60 -5.97
CA LYS A 117 8.45 2.44 -6.39
C LYS A 117 8.23 3.89 -5.95
N ASP A 118 9.23 4.54 -5.37
CA ASP A 118 9.09 5.94 -4.98
C ASP A 118 9.03 6.85 -6.21
N LEU A 119 8.06 7.76 -6.21
CA LEU A 119 7.90 8.80 -7.22
C LEU A 119 8.05 10.15 -6.53
N THR A 120 9.22 10.77 -6.68
CA THR A 120 9.55 12.05 -6.05
C THR A 120 9.54 13.17 -7.08
N ILE A 121 8.58 14.09 -6.96
CA ILE A 121 8.47 15.29 -7.80
C ILE A 121 8.33 16.51 -6.88
N ASP A 122 9.13 17.55 -7.12
CA ASP A 122 9.15 18.78 -6.31
C ASP A 122 9.20 18.55 -4.78
N LYS A 123 10.05 17.60 -4.35
CA LYS A 123 10.24 17.18 -2.95
C LYS A 123 9.01 16.52 -2.31
N VAL A 124 7.99 16.21 -3.10
CA VAL A 124 6.84 15.42 -2.67
C VAL A 124 7.00 14.01 -3.20
N THR A 125 7.13 13.05 -2.29
CA THR A 125 7.21 11.63 -2.63
C THR A 125 5.85 10.94 -2.51
N LYS A 126 5.42 10.30 -3.60
CA LYS A 126 4.30 9.37 -3.65
C LYS A 126 4.81 7.95 -3.91
N PHE A 127 3.97 6.99 -3.60
CA PHE A 127 4.22 5.57 -3.84
C PHE A 127 3.00 5.06 -4.61
N PRO A 128 3.09 4.92 -5.94
CA PRO A 128 2.14 4.16 -6.74
C PRO A 128 2.11 2.70 -6.27
N ASP A 129 1.01 1.98 -6.47
CA ASP A 129 0.96 0.58 -6.07
C ASP A 129 1.89 -0.25 -6.95
N PHE A 130 1.87 0.00 -8.27
CA PHE A 130 2.82 -0.57 -9.21
C PHE A 130 3.35 0.51 -10.16
N THR A 131 4.62 0.39 -10.54
CA THR A 131 5.23 1.15 -11.63
C THR A 131 5.71 0.19 -12.69
N ILE A 132 5.29 0.40 -13.92
CA ILE A 132 5.66 -0.39 -15.09
C ILE A 132 6.43 0.53 -16.03
N GLU A 133 7.62 0.12 -16.44
CA GLU A 133 8.47 0.88 -17.33
C GLU A 133 8.63 0.07 -18.61
N ASP A 134 8.09 0.58 -19.70
CA ASP A 134 8.27 0.00 -21.01
C ASP A 134 9.60 0.49 -21.60
N GLU A 135 10.60 -0.38 -21.64
CA GLU A 135 11.92 -0.06 -22.17
C GLU A 135 11.92 0.19 -23.69
N GLU A 136 10.97 -0.39 -24.43
CA GLU A 136 10.91 -0.23 -25.90
C GLU A 136 10.34 1.14 -26.28
N THR A 137 9.27 1.58 -25.63
CA THR A 137 8.63 2.86 -25.93
C THR A 137 9.10 4.01 -25.04
N GLY A 138 9.77 3.71 -23.93
CA GLY A 138 10.16 4.66 -22.89
C GLY A 138 8.97 5.17 -22.07
N GLN A 139 7.79 4.57 -22.22
CA GLN A 139 6.60 4.95 -21.46
C GLN A 139 6.65 4.42 -20.04
N ILE A 140 6.18 5.23 -19.10
CA ILE A 140 6.03 4.85 -17.70
C ILE A 140 4.55 4.81 -17.37
N PHE A 141 4.09 3.67 -16.88
CA PHE A 141 2.74 3.48 -16.38
C PHE A 141 2.77 3.40 -14.85
N TYR A 142 1.97 4.24 -14.22
CA TYR A 142 1.75 4.20 -12.77
C TYR A 142 0.38 3.58 -12.52
N TRP A 143 0.31 2.53 -11.71
CA TRP A 143 -0.93 1.83 -11.39
C TRP A 143 -1.35 2.08 -9.94
N GLU A 144 -2.62 2.45 -9.77
CA GLU A 144 -3.28 2.59 -8.46
C GLU A 144 -4.54 1.73 -8.39
N HIS A 145 -4.70 0.99 -7.30
CA HIS A 145 -5.86 0.19 -7.01
C HIS A 145 -6.64 0.77 -5.81
N CYS A 146 -7.82 1.32 -6.11
CA CYS A 146 -8.66 2.05 -5.17
C CYS A 146 -9.78 1.17 -4.60
N GLY A 147 -9.48 0.35 -3.59
CA GLY A 147 -10.46 -0.57 -3.00
C GLY A 147 -11.41 0.04 -1.95
N MET A 148 -11.12 1.24 -1.44
CA MET A 148 -11.84 1.83 -0.29
C MET A 148 -12.57 3.13 -0.61
N LEU A 149 -13.01 3.36 -1.85
CA LEU A 149 -13.66 4.63 -2.23
C LEU A 149 -14.98 4.90 -1.50
N GLN A 150 -15.59 3.91 -0.84
CA GLN A 150 -16.77 4.13 0.02
C GLN A 150 -16.43 4.84 1.34
N ASP A 151 -15.17 4.78 1.78
CA ASP A 151 -14.68 5.56 2.92
C ASP A 151 -14.42 7.02 2.48
N PRO A 152 -15.14 8.02 3.03
CA PRO A 152 -14.99 9.42 2.63
C PRO A 152 -13.59 10.00 2.88
N GLU A 153 -12.90 9.55 3.93
CA GLU A 153 -11.54 10.01 4.25
C GLU A 153 -10.52 9.41 3.27
N TYR A 154 -10.66 8.12 2.97
CA TYR A 154 -9.86 7.47 1.92
C TYR A 154 -10.09 8.15 0.56
N ARG A 155 -11.36 8.37 0.18
CA ARG A 155 -11.72 9.07 -1.07
C ARG A 155 -11.06 10.46 -1.15
N SER A 156 -11.14 11.27 -0.09
CA SER A 156 -10.51 12.59 -0.06
C SER A 156 -8.98 12.54 -0.16
N ARG A 157 -8.33 11.51 0.42
CA ARG A 157 -6.88 11.29 0.25
C ARG A 157 -6.54 10.89 -1.19
N TRP A 158 -7.35 10.02 -1.78
CA TRP A 158 -7.20 9.59 -3.16
C TRP A 158 -7.37 10.76 -4.13
N GLU A 159 -8.42 11.57 -3.99
CA GLU A 159 -8.66 12.76 -4.82
C GLU A 159 -7.48 13.74 -4.79
N ARG A 160 -6.88 13.96 -3.61
CA ARG A 160 -5.66 14.77 -3.47
C ARG A 160 -4.45 14.13 -4.17
N LYS A 161 -4.31 12.80 -4.13
CA LYS A 161 -3.24 12.07 -4.84
C LYS A 161 -3.45 12.14 -6.35
N LEU A 162 -4.67 11.95 -6.83
CA LEU A 162 -5.04 12.08 -8.25
C LEU A 162 -4.82 13.50 -8.77
N LYS A 163 -5.19 14.53 -7.99
CA LYS A 163 -4.90 15.92 -8.34
C LYS A 163 -3.40 16.16 -8.46
N TRP A 164 -2.62 15.63 -7.52
CA TRP A 164 -1.17 15.72 -7.56
C TRP A 164 -0.59 15.05 -8.81
N TYR A 165 -1.05 13.86 -9.21
CA TYR A 165 -0.62 13.24 -10.47
C TYR A 165 -0.87 14.16 -11.66
N ARG A 166 -2.10 14.69 -11.77
CA ARG A 166 -2.47 15.59 -12.88
C ARG A 166 -1.63 16.87 -12.92
N GLU A 167 -1.34 17.46 -11.77
CA GLU A 167 -0.50 18.66 -11.66
C GLU A 167 0.95 18.41 -12.09
N ASN A 168 1.41 17.16 -12.05
CA ASN A 168 2.77 16.74 -12.42
C ASN A 168 2.82 16.00 -13.76
N GLY A 169 1.88 16.28 -14.67
CA GLY A 169 1.93 15.74 -16.04
C GLY A 169 1.68 14.24 -16.15
N ILE A 170 1.16 13.59 -15.10
CA ILE A 170 0.76 12.19 -15.09
C ILE A 170 -0.75 12.13 -15.16
N LEU A 171 -1.29 11.74 -16.33
CA LEU A 171 -2.74 11.76 -16.59
C LEU A 171 -3.32 10.36 -16.73
N PRO A 172 -4.60 10.16 -16.36
CA PRO A 172 -5.28 8.89 -16.56
C PRO A 172 -5.20 8.39 -18.00
N TYR A 173 -5.08 7.07 -18.17
CA TYR A 173 -5.12 6.42 -19.48
C TYR A 173 -6.36 6.83 -20.29
N GLN A 174 -7.52 6.97 -19.63
CA GLN A 174 -8.77 7.38 -20.27
C GLN A 174 -8.72 8.81 -20.86
N GLU A 175 -7.76 9.63 -20.41
CA GLU A 175 -7.51 10.98 -20.92
C GLU A 175 -6.39 11.01 -22.00
N GLY A 176 -5.87 9.84 -22.40
CA GLY A 176 -4.81 9.69 -23.38
C GLY A 176 -3.39 9.62 -22.82
N GLY A 177 -3.25 9.53 -21.48
CA GLY A 177 -1.94 9.56 -20.82
C GLY A 177 -1.37 10.98 -20.72
N GLY A 178 -0.34 11.14 -19.88
CA GLY A 178 0.32 12.42 -19.65
C GLY A 178 1.75 12.45 -20.20
N PRO A 179 2.34 13.65 -20.40
CA PRO A 179 3.72 13.79 -20.89
C PRO A 179 4.76 13.13 -19.99
N ASP A 180 4.48 13.00 -18.69
CA ASP A 180 5.40 12.44 -17.69
C ASP A 180 4.99 11.04 -17.22
N GLY A 181 3.95 10.46 -17.84
CA GLY A 181 3.50 9.10 -17.60
C GLY A 181 1.99 8.91 -17.69
N THR A 182 1.57 7.65 -17.79
CA THR A 182 0.17 7.23 -17.89
C THR A 182 -0.30 6.63 -16.56
N LEU A 183 -1.41 7.14 -16.03
CA LEU A 183 -2.00 6.64 -14.78
C LEU A 183 -3.09 5.60 -15.08
N ILE A 184 -2.88 4.39 -14.60
CA ILE A 184 -3.86 3.29 -14.60
C ILE A 184 -4.55 3.30 -13.25
N ILE A 185 -5.88 3.40 -13.26
CA ILE A 185 -6.70 3.41 -12.03
C ILE A 185 -7.66 2.23 -12.12
N THR A 186 -7.61 1.37 -11.12
CA THR A 186 -8.60 0.30 -10.92
C THR A 186 -9.34 0.55 -9.62
N ILE A 187 -10.62 0.16 -9.56
CA ILE A 187 -11.49 0.43 -8.41
C ILE A 187 -12.26 -0.85 -8.12
N ASP A 188 -12.42 -1.20 -6.84
CA ASP A 188 -13.30 -2.30 -6.46
C ASP A 188 -14.76 -2.00 -6.82
N ASN A 189 -15.53 -3.03 -7.16
CA ASN A 189 -16.96 -2.86 -7.41
C ASN A 189 -17.72 -2.43 -6.13
N GLU A 190 -19.01 -2.10 -6.26
CA GLU A 190 -19.83 -1.62 -5.12
C GLU A 190 -19.91 -2.60 -3.93
N LEU A 191 -19.59 -3.88 -4.14
CA LEU A 191 -19.55 -4.93 -3.13
C LEU A 191 -18.12 -5.27 -2.66
N GLY A 192 -17.10 -4.52 -3.08
CA GLY A 192 -15.70 -4.75 -2.73
C GLY A 192 -15.02 -5.88 -3.52
N GLY A 193 -15.59 -6.27 -4.65
CA GLY A 193 -15.06 -7.33 -5.51
C GLY A 193 -14.12 -6.80 -6.60
N ILE A 194 -13.06 -7.57 -6.86
CA ILE A 194 -12.11 -7.36 -7.96
C ILE A 194 -12.27 -8.48 -9.01
N SER A 195 -12.22 -8.13 -10.29
CA SER A 195 -12.25 -9.09 -11.39
C SER A 195 -10.86 -9.27 -12.01
N SER A 196 -10.30 -10.46 -11.86
CA SER A 196 -9.02 -10.81 -12.51
C SER A 196 -9.08 -10.68 -14.04
N GLN A 197 -10.25 -10.90 -14.66
CA GLN A 197 -10.46 -10.74 -16.09
C GLN A 197 -10.39 -9.27 -16.52
N GLU A 198 -10.91 -8.34 -15.70
CA GLU A 198 -10.84 -6.91 -15.98
C GLU A 198 -9.41 -6.37 -15.81
N ILE A 199 -8.67 -6.88 -14.82
CA ILE A 199 -7.24 -6.58 -14.66
C ILE A 199 -6.46 -7.04 -15.89
N GLU A 200 -6.65 -8.30 -16.32
CA GLU A 200 -5.98 -8.84 -17.51
C GLU A 200 -6.30 -8.01 -18.77
N ARG A 201 -7.56 -7.62 -18.95
CA ARG A 201 -7.97 -6.72 -20.04
C ARG A 201 -7.27 -5.38 -19.96
N THR A 202 -7.17 -4.80 -18.77
CA THR A 202 -6.49 -3.51 -18.55
C THR A 202 -5.01 -3.61 -18.92
N ILE A 203 -4.31 -4.68 -18.52
CA ILE A 203 -2.91 -4.90 -18.89
C ILE A 203 -2.77 -4.97 -20.42
N LYS A 204 -3.60 -5.78 -21.08
CA LYS A 204 -3.55 -5.96 -22.54
C LYS A 204 -3.89 -4.70 -23.32
N GLU A 205 -4.86 -3.92 -22.85
CA GLU A 205 -5.35 -2.72 -23.55
C GLU A 205 -4.50 -1.48 -23.29
N VAL A 206 -3.73 -1.43 -22.19
CA VAL A 206 -3.00 -0.22 -21.79
C VAL A 206 -1.49 -0.40 -21.85
N VAL A 207 -0.99 -1.55 -21.41
CA VAL A 207 0.44 -1.76 -21.19
C VAL A 207 1.10 -2.50 -22.36
N LEU A 208 0.37 -3.41 -23.02
CA LEU A 208 0.90 -4.27 -24.09
C LEU A 208 0.46 -3.83 -25.51
N ILE A 209 0.26 -2.52 -25.72
CA ILE A 209 -0.13 -1.96 -27.03
C ILE A 209 1.09 -1.84 -27.94
#